data_AF-A0A450TA01-F1
#
_entry.id   AF-A0A450TA01-F1
#
_cell.length_a   1.000
_cell.length_b   1.000
_cell.length_c   1.000
_cell.angle_alpha   90.00
_cell.angle_beta   90.00
_cell.angle_gamma   90.00
#
_symmetry.space_group_name_H-M   'P 1'
#
loop_
_entity.id
_entity.type
_entity.pdbx_description
1 polymer ?
#
loop_
_entity_poly.entity_id
_entity_poly.type
_entity_poly.pdbx_seq_one_letter_code
_entity_poly.pdbx_strand_id
1 'polypeptide(L)' 'MQQGMQRGLERGLEKGLEKGRLEGKAEEAVAILERLLVKRFGPLGEGTKKRLKLATLEQLDYWSDRILDASTIDTIFEEH' A
#
# COMPACT_ATOMS: atom_id res chain seq x y z
N MET A 1 -4.73 -0.43 -40.47
CA MET A 1 -3.49 -0.18 -39.71
C MET A 1 -3.63 0.96 -38.70
N GLN A 2 -4.07 2.16 -39.11
CA GLN A 2 -4.22 3.32 -38.21
C GLN A 2 -5.11 3.07 -36.97
N GLN A 3 -6.26 2.40 -37.15
CA GLN A 3 -7.17 2.08 -36.04
C GLN A 3 -6.56 1.12 -35.00
N GLY A 4 -5.69 0.20 -35.41
CA GLY A 4 -5.02 -0.73 -34.49
C GLY A 4 -3.98 -0.01 -33.63
N MET A 5 -3.27 0.95 -34.22
CA MET A 5 -2.28 1.77 -33.52
C MET A 5 -2.94 2.72 -32.51
N GLN A 6 -4.04 3.38 -32.90
CA GLN A 6 -4.82 4.24 -32.00
C GLN A 6 -5.34 3.47 -30.77
N ARG A 7 -5.97 2.31 -31.00
CA ARG A 7 -6.45 1.44 -29.90
C ARG A 7 -5.33 0.93 -29.01
N GLY A 8 -4.15 0.66 -29.57
CA GLY A 8 -2.97 0.25 -28.80
C GLY A 8 -2.48 1.35 -27.87
N LEU A 9 -2.43 2.59 -28.37
CA LEU A 9 -2.03 3.76 -27.58
C LEU A 9 -3.03 4.06 -26.46
N GLU A 10 -4.32 4.06 -26.76
CA GLU A 10 -5.38 4.28 -25.77
C GLU A 10 -5.33 3.27 -24.63
N ARG A 11 -5.23 1.98 -24.96
CA ARG A 11 -5.09 0.91 -23.96
C ARG A 11 -3.79 1.01 -23.16
N GLY A 12 -2.70 1.43 -23.80
CA GLY A 12 -1.42 1.64 -23.13
C GLY A 12 -1.50 2.78 -22.11
N LEU A 13 -2.12 3.90 -22.49
CA LEU A 13 -2.31 5.05 -21.63
C LEU A 13 -3.24 4.71 -20.45
N GLU A 14 -4.37 4.06 -20.71
CA GLU A 14 -5.32 3.64 -19.67
C GLU A 14 -4.65 2.74 -18.62
N LYS A 15 -3.93 1.70 -19.07
CA LYS A 15 -3.16 0.82 -18.18
C LYS A 15 -2.08 1.56 -17.40
N GLY A 16 -1.39 2.51 -18.04
CA GLY A 16 -0.36 3.32 -17.38
C GLY A 16 -0.93 4.21 -16.28
N LEU A 17 -2.06 4.86 -16.55
CA LEU A 17 -2.76 5.70 -15.57
C LEU A 17 -3.31 4.86 -14.41
N GLU A 18 -3.91 3.71 -14.70
CA GLU A 18 -4.41 2.82 -13.66
C GLU A 18 -3.28 2.30 -12.77
N LYS A 19 -2.17 1.84 -13.38
CA LYS A 19 -0.99 1.38 -12.65
C LYS A 19 -0.43 2.49 -11.75
N GLY A 20 -0.19 3.69 -12.30
CA GLY A 20 0.32 4.83 -11.53
C GLY A 20 -0.61 5.24 -10.38
N ARG A 21 -1.94 5.18 -10.60
CA ARG A 21 -2.93 5.44 -9.56
C ARG A 21 -2.88 4.39 -8.44
N LEU A 22 -2.68 3.11 -8.77
CA LEU A 22 -2.58 2.04 -7.78
C LEU A 22 -1.27 2.11 -6.99
N GLU A 23 -0.14 2.35 -7.67
CA GLU A 23 1.17 2.54 -7.04
C GLU A 23 1.14 3.74 -6.08
N GLY A 24 0.64 4.90 -6.52
CA GLY A 24 0.54 6.08 -5.67
C GLY A 24 -0.38 5.89 -4.46
N LYS A 25 -1.47 5.11 -4.61
CA LYS A 25 -2.32 4.74 -3.46
C LYS A 25 -1.58 3.86 -2.46
N ALA A 26 -0.79 2.89 -2.94
CA ALA A 26 -0.04 1.98 -2.08
C ALA A 26 1.07 2.73 -1.33
N GLU A 27 1.82 3.59 -2.04
CA GLU A 27 2.88 4.41 -1.44
C GLU A 27 2.33 5.33 -0.34
N GLU A 28 1.21 6.01 -0.58
CA GLU A 28 0.58 6.88 0.42
C GLU A 28 0.04 6.06 1.61
N ALA A 29 -0.61 4.92 1.36
CA ALA A 29 -1.10 4.04 2.43
C ALA A 29 0.05 3.53 3.32
N VAL A 30 1.19 3.16 2.73
CA VAL A 30 2.41 2.79 3.47
C VAL A 30 2.90 3.97 4.33
N ALA A 31 3.00 5.16 3.75
CA ALA A 31 3.49 6.34 4.47
C ALA A 31 2.59 6.74 5.65
N ILE A 32 1.27 6.68 5.46
CA ILE A 32 0.29 6.94 6.52
C ILE A 32 0.42 5.90 7.62
N LEU A 33 0.40 4.60 7.27
CA LEU A 33 0.45 3.53 8.25
C LEU A 33 1.78 3.53 9.02
N GLU A 34 2.91 3.75 8.35
CA GLU A 34 4.22 3.90 9.00
C GLU A 34 4.18 5.04 10.04
N ARG A 35 3.63 6.21 9.69
CA ARG A 35 3.50 7.34 10.61
C ARG A 35 2.64 7.01 11.83
N LEU A 36 1.53 6.30 11.64
CA LEU A 36 0.64 5.91 12.73
C LEU A 36 1.30 4.87 13.65
N LEU A 37 1.97 3.87 13.07
CA LEU A 37 2.72 2.86 13.82
C LEU A 37 3.83 3.49 14.64
N VAL A 38 4.59 4.44 14.07
CA VAL A 38 5.61 5.20 14.80
C VAL A 38 5.00 5.98 15.96
N LYS A 39 3.84 6.61 15.75
CA LYS A 39 3.17 7.40 16.78
C LYS A 39 2.68 6.53 17.96
N ARG A 40 2.27 5.28 17.69
CA ARG A 40 1.67 4.40 18.70
C ARG A 40 2.69 3.49 19.40
N PHE A 41 3.69 3.01 18.67
CA PHE A 41 4.65 2.00 19.15
C PHE A 41 6.10 2.48 19.16
N GLY A 42 6.38 3.69 18.68
CA GLY A 42 7.74 4.22 18.58
C GLY A 42 8.47 3.79 17.30
N PRO A 43 9.78 4.04 17.20
CA PRO A 43 10.56 3.78 15.99
C PRO A 43 10.41 2.34 15.47
N LEU A 44 10.13 2.21 14.17
CA LEU A 44 10.00 0.89 13.53
C LEU A 44 11.36 0.32 13.16
N GLY A 45 11.55 -0.97 13.45
CA GLY A 45 12.69 -1.74 12.95
C GLY A 45 12.65 -1.92 11.42
N GLU A 46 13.79 -2.26 10.83
CA GLU A 46 13.91 -2.44 9.37
C GLU A 46 13.00 -3.54 8.82
N GLY A 47 12.78 -4.61 9.58
CA GLY A 47 11.86 -5.70 9.21
C GLY A 47 10.44 -5.20 9.00
N THR A 48 9.93 -4.39 9.92
CA THR A 48 8.59 -3.79 9.82
C THR A 48 8.48 -2.84 8.63
N LYS A 49 9.48 -1.97 8.42
CA LYS A 49 9.50 -1.06 7.27
C LYS A 49 9.50 -1.81 5.94
N LYS A 50 10.28 -2.89 5.84
CA LYS A 50 10.30 -3.75 4.66
C LYS A 50 8.96 -4.44 4.45
N ARG A 51 8.31 -4.90 5.52
CA ARG A 51 6.97 -5.50 5.47
C ARG A 51 5.93 -4.53 4.92
N LEU A 52 5.91 -3.28 5.41
CA LEU A 52 5.00 -2.25 4.89
C LEU A 52 5.20 -2.00 3.38
N LYS A 53 6.45 -1.87 2.93
CA LYS A 53 6.78 -1.65 1.51
C LYS A 53 6.37 -2.78 0.57
N LEU A 54 6.27 -4.01 1.09
CA LEU A 54 5.90 -5.20 0.31
C LEU A 54 4.41 -5.57 0.45
N ALA A 55 3.67 -4.84 1.28
CA ALA A 55 2.28 -5.14 1.56
C ALA A 55 1.36 -4.79 0.39
N THR A 56 0.31 -5.58 0.22
CA THR A 56 -0.78 -5.23 -0.71
C THR A 56 -1.65 -4.12 -0.12
N LEU A 57 -2.43 -3.44 -0.98
CA LEU A 57 -3.41 -2.45 -0.50
C LEU A 57 -4.39 -3.06 0.50
N GLU A 58 -4.81 -4.31 0.31
CA GLU A 58 -5.71 -5.03 1.21
C GLU A 58 -5.07 -5.27 2.59
N GLN A 59 -3.79 -5.65 2.63
CA GLN A 59 -3.06 -5.80 3.89
C GLN A 59 -2.91 -4.45 4.61
N LEU A 60 -2.60 -3.39 3.88
CA LEU A 60 -2.47 -2.04 4.44
C LEU A 60 -3.79 -1.53 5.02
N ASP A 61 -4.92 -1.81 4.35
CA ASP A 61 -6.26 -1.47 4.81
C ASP A 61 -6.60 -2.24 6.11
N TYR A 62 -6.40 -3.56 6.09
CA TYR A 62 -6.62 -4.43 7.25
C TYR A 62 -5.78 -4.01 8.47
N TRP A 63 -4.49 -3.70 8.27
CA TRP A 63 -3.63 -3.23 9.35
C TRP A 63 -4.00 -1.82 9.83
N SER A 64 -4.56 -0.99 8.96
CA SER A 64 -5.06 0.34 9.32
C SER A 64 -6.27 0.26 10.25
N ASP A 65 -7.17 -0.70 10.06
CA ASP A 65 -8.29 -0.92 10.98
C ASP A 65 -7.81 -1.42 12.36
N ARG A 66 -6.85 -2.35 12.37
CA ARG A 66 -6.32 -2.94 13.62
C ARG A 66 -5.49 -1.97 14.46
N ILE A 67 -5.04 -0.86 13.88
CA ILE A 67 -4.14 0.06 14.59
C ILE A 67 -4.78 0.68 15.83
N LEU A 68 -6.12 0.77 15.89
CA LEU A 68 -6.82 1.38 17.01
C LEU A 68 -6.94 0.44 18.20
N ASP A 69 -7.07 -0.86 17.96
CA ASP A 69 -7.39 -1.88 18.98
C ASP A 69 -6.21 -2.77 19.38
N ALA A 70 -5.18 -2.89 18.53
CA ALA A 70 -4.02 -3.72 18.80
C ALA A 70 -3.32 -3.33 20.11
N SER A 71 -2.78 -4.28 20.88
CA SER A 71 -2.02 -3.96 22.10
C SER A 71 -0.52 -3.84 21.82
N THR A 72 -0.04 -4.52 20.79
CA THR A 72 1.37 -4.51 20.35
C THR A 72 1.45 -4.35 18.84
N ILE A 73 2.62 -3.99 18.34
CA ILE A 73 2.85 -3.90 16.91
C ILE A 73 2.67 -5.27 16.22
N ASP A 74 3.07 -6.36 16.87
CA ASP A 74 2.93 -7.72 16.34
C ASP A 74 1.46 -8.09 16.12
N THR A 75 0.57 -7.71 17.04
CA THR A 75 -0.87 -7.98 16.90
C THR A 75 -1.53 -7.27 15.71
N ILE A 76 -0.93 -6.21 15.15
CA ILE A 76 -1.45 -5.60 13.90
C ILE A 76 -1.23 -6.53 12.71
N PHE A 77 -0.14 -7.27 12.76
CA PHE A 77 0.39 -8.05 11.66
C PHE A 77 -0.02 -9.52 11.67
N GLU A 78 -0.77 -9.94 12.68
CA GLU A 78 -1.40 -11.26 12.74
C GLU A 78 -2.56 -11.30 11.73
N GLU A 79 -2.35 -12.01 10.62
CA GLU A 79 -3.43 -12.44 9.72
C GLU A 79 -4.08 -13.70 10.29
N HIS A 80 -5.38 -13.84 10.08
CA HIS A 80 -6.14 -15.02 10.50
C HIS A 80 -5.98 -16.17 9.52
#